data_AF-A0A2V0QJJ2-F1
#
_entry.id   AF-A0A2V0QJJ2-F1
#
_cell.length_a   1.000
_cell.length_b   1.000
_cell.length_c   1.000
_cell.angle_alpha   90.00
_cell.angle_beta   90.00
_cell.angle_gamma   90.00
#
_symmetry.space_group_name_H-M   'P 1'
#
loop_
_entity.id
_entity.type
_entity.pdbx_description
1 polymer ?
#
loop_
_entity_poly.entity_id
_entity_poly.type
_entity_poly.pdbx_seq_one_letter_code
_entity_poly.pdbx_strand_id
1 'polypeptide(L)'
;MPAHPRIAHLLLRGHVLGLGELACDVAALLGERDILRGGGADLHSRLTLLAGTERAARGAQGGVQRAKQLARQYRGYLRGTAQSPVSDPDHSRWLGALLALAYPDRVAQQRRPGGAEYRLANGRAALFAEADALMKQPWLVIADLGSRQGQREERIYLAAEFDPALFDAVLAEQVITVDQIDWDEREGVFRAERQRKAGELIISREPLTGLDDAARSQALLALVRRKGLELLPWTPELRQWQARVALLRSLDIDKSTTSEWPDLSDAQLMATLEHWLMPYLGKVTRLSHFSQLDLSSILRNLLPWPLPQQLEAQAPQTIQVPSGSNIRIDYSEQPPILSVRLQELFGLSDTPRIANGRQVLKLHLLSPARRPVQVTQDLANFWRSTYSEVKKDLKGRYPKHYWPDDPLVAEATARVKPRGT
;
A
#
# COMPACT_ATOMS: atom_id res chain seq x y z
N MET A 1 -2.57 35.55 30.25
CA MET A 1 -3.68 35.97 29.37
C MET A 1 -4.93 35.17 29.74
N PRO A 2 -6.03 35.78 30.20
CA PRO A 2 -7.24 35.07 30.63
C PRO A 2 -8.18 34.75 29.44
N ALA A 3 -7.75 33.85 28.56
CA ALA A 3 -8.51 33.40 27.40
C ALA A 3 -8.24 31.91 27.11
N HIS A 4 -9.03 31.27 26.24
CA HIS A 4 -8.73 29.93 25.75
C HIS A 4 -7.30 29.88 25.16
N PRO A 5 -6.50 28.80 25.35
CA PRO A 5 -5.09 28.76 24.93
C PRO A 5 -4.83 29.17 23.47
N ARG A 6 -5.69 28.76 22.54
CA ARG A 6 -5.61 29.16 21.12
C ARG A 6 -5.76 30.68 20.92
N ILE A 7 -6.71 31.28 21.62
CA ILE A 7 -6.95 32.73 21.57
C ILE A 7 -5.82 33.48 22.29
N ALA A 8 -5.34 32.96 23.42
CA ALA A 8 -4.19 33.52 24.12
C ALA A 8 -2.92 33.51 23.25
N HIS A 9 -2.67 32.42 22.51
CA HIS A 9 -1.56 32.33 21.57
C HIS A 9 -1.67 33.37 20.44
N LEU A 10 -2.85 33.49 19.82
CA LEU A 10 -3.15 34.53 18.82
C LEU A 10 -2.89 35.93 19.37
N LEU A 11 -3.38 36.26 20.57
CA LEU A 11 -3.20 37.57 21.19
C LEU A 11 -1.73 37.91 21.43
N LEU A 12 -0.98 36.97 22.02
CA LEU A 12 0.43 37.17 22.36
C LEU A 12 1.29 37.29 21.09
N ARG A 13 1.09 36.41 20.11
CA ARG A 13 1.83 36.43 18.84
C ARG A 13 1.46 37.61 17.98
N GLY A 14 0.17 37.94 17.90
CA GLY A 14 -0.30 39.15 17.20
C GLY A 14 0.32 40.41 17.80
N HIS A 15 0.44 40.51 19.12
CA HIS A 15 1.11 41.64 19.76
C HIS A 15 2.61 41.72 19.43
N VAL A 16 3.32 40.59 19.46
CA VAL A 16 4.74 40.52 19.04
C VAL A 16 4.92 41.04 17.62
N LEU A 17 3.99 40.71 16.73
CA LEU A 17 3.96 41.10 15.31
C LEU A 17 3.47 42.54 15.07
N GLY A 18 3.11 43.30 16.11
CA GLY A 18 2.56 44.66 15.97
C GLY A 18 1.10 44.71 15.52
N LEU A 19 0.41 43.56 15.47
CA LEU A 19 -0.99 43.41 15.07
C LEU A 19 -1.93 43.39 16.28
N GLY A 20 -1.55 44.05 17.38
CA GLY A 20 -2.24 43.93 18.68
C GLY A 20 -3.71 44.31 18.64
N GLU A 21 -4.07 45.37 17.90
CA GLU A 21 -5.47 45.80 17.78
C GLU A 21 -6.31 44.78 17.03
N LEU A 22 -5.87 44.38 15.83
CA LEU A 22 -6.53 43.37 15.01
C LEU A 22 -6.62 42.03 15.77
N ALA A 23 -5.56 41.63 16.48
CA ALA A 23 -5.54 40.43 17.31
C ALA A 23 -6.62 40.46 18.40
N CYS A 24 -6.80 41.61 19.07
CA CYS A 24 -7.85 41.77 20.09
C CYS A 24 -9.25 41.70 19.50
N ASP A 25 -9.46 42.31 18.34
CA ASP A 25 -10.75 42.32 17.66
C ASP A 25 -11.12 40.92 17.15
N VAL A 26 -10.18 40.21 16.53
CA VAL A 26 -10.34 38.81 16.11
C VAL A 26 -10.59 37.92 17.33
N ALA A 27 -9.79 38.03 18.39
CA ALA A 27 -9.97 37.27 19.62
C ALA A 27 -11.35 37.47 20.25
N ALA A 28 -11.88 38.69 20.21
CA ALA A 28 -13.21 39.00 20.71
C ALA A 28 -14.31 38.36 19.86
N LEU A 29 -14.18 38.40 18.54
CA LEU A 29 -15.12 37.75 17.62
C LEU A 29 -15.12 36.22 17.79
N LEU A 30 -13.96 35.61 18.05
CA LEU A 30 -13.83 34.18 18.32
C LEU A 30 -14.42 33.75 19.68
N GLY A 31 -14.48 34.66 20.66
CA GLY A 31 -15.01 34.40 22.00
C GLY A 31 -16.52 34.59 22.12
N GLU A 32 -17.13 35.34 21.21
CA GLU A 32 -18.58 35.61 21.19
C GLU A 32 -19.32 34.70 20.21
N ARG A 33 -20.64 34.60 20.37
CA ARG A 33 -21.50 34.00 19.33
C ARG A 33 -21.49 34.88 18.08
N ASP A 34 -21.59 34.26 16.89
CA ASP A 34 -21.57 35.00 15.62
C ASP A 34 -22.54 36.19 15.62
N ILE A 35 -21.96 37.37 15.42
CA ILE A 35 -22.63 38.67 15.48
C ILE A 35 -23.35 38.99 14.17
N LEU A 36 -23.14 38.23 13.09
CA LEU A 36 -23.80 38.41 11.79
C LEU A 36 -24.36 37.08 11.29
N ARG A 37 -25.42 36.59 11.94
CA ARG A 37 -26.08 35.34 11.51
C ARG A 37 -26.61 35.44 10.08
N GLY A 38 -26.23 34.48 9.24
CA GLY A 38 -26.66 34.40 7.83
C GLY A 38 -25.87 35.29 6.87
N GLY A 39 -24.82 36.01 7.33
CA GLY A 39 -23.99 36.84 6.47
C GLY A 39 -22.82 36.12 5.79
N GLY A 40 -23.00 34.84 5.45
CA GLY A 40 -21.90 33.99 4.94
C GLY A 40 -20.83 33.68 5.98
N ALA A 41 -19.75 33.04 5.56
CA ALA A 41 -18.68 32.57 6.42
C ALA A 41 -17.49 33.53 6.57
N ASP A 42 -17.41 34.58 5.75
CA ASP A 42 -16.26 35.48 5.77
C ASP A 42 -16.19 36.32 7.05
N LEU A 43 -15.16 36.08 7.86
CA LEU A 43 -14.88 36.78 9.11
C LEU A 43 -14.58 38.28 8.88
N HIS A 44 -14.11 38.67 7.69
CA HIS A 44 -13.85 40.07 7.38
C HIS A 44 -15.11 40.93 7.55
N SER A 45 -16.27 40.43 7.11
CA SER A 45 -17.55 41.11 7.29
C SER A 45 -17.89 41.41 8.76
N ARG A 46 -17.48 40.53 9.70
CA ARG A 46 -17.69 40.73 11.14
C ARG A 46 -16.74 41.78 11.70
N LEU A 47 -15.51 41.85 11.20
CA LEU A 47 -14.57 42.92 11.55
C LEU A 47 -15.07 44.29 11.07
N THR A 48 -15.62 44.38 9.86
CA THR A 48 -16.24 45.61 9.33
C THR A 48 -17.38 46.09 10.25
N LEU A 49 -18.25 45.19 10.70
CA LEU A 49 -19.30 45.51 11.67
C LEU A 49 -18.74 45.93 13.03
N LEU A 50 -17.67 45.28 13.50
CA LEU A 50 -17.02 45.64 14.75
C LEU A 50 -16.35 47.03 14.65
N ALA A 51 -15.70 47.35 13.54
CA ALA A 51 -15.11 48.67 13.27
C ALA A 51 -16.20 49.77 13.22
N GLY A 52 -17.44 49.41 12.89
CA GLY A 52 -18.57 50.33 12.81
C GLY A 52 -18.66 51.07 11.48
N THR A 53 -17.95 50.60 10.46
CA THR A 53 -18.05 51.08 9.08
C THR A 53 -19.38 50.68 8.43
N GLU A 54 -19.98 49.58 8.90
CA GLU A 54 -21.33 49.14 8.54
C GLU A 54 -22.27 49.13 9.76
N ARG A 55 -23.55 49.43 9.53
CA ARG A 55 -24.57 49.40 10.59
C ARG A 55 -25.10 47.99 10.79
N ALA A 56 -24.87 47.41 11.96
CA ALA A 56 -25.47 46.14 12.34
C ALA A 56 -27.01 46.24 12.40
N ALA A 57 -27.71 45.18 11.99
CA ALA A 57 -29.15 45.07 12.15
C ALA A 57 -29.56 45.18 13.64
N ARG A 58 -30.78 45.64 13.93
CA ARG A 58 -31.25 45.90 15.31
C ARG A 58 -31.03 44.71 16.27
N GLY A 59 -31.12 43.47 15.78
CA GLY A 59 -30.89 42.25 16.57
C GLY A 59 -29.42 41.88 16.83
N ALA A 60 -28.46 42.47 16.10
CA ALA A 60 -27.03 42.17 16.20
C ALA A 60 -26.24 43.17 17.06
N GLN A 61 -26.83 44.33 17.36
CA GLN A 61 -26.18 45.43 18.09
C GLN A 61 -25.61 45.02 19.46
N GLY A 62 -26.35 44.22 20.23
CA GLY A 62 -25.89 43.73 21.52
C GLY A 62 -24.67 42.81 21.44
N GLY A 63 -24.58 41.99 20.37
CA GLY A 63 -23.41 41.14 20.12
C GLY A 63 -22.17 41.96 19.77
N VAL A 64 -22.33 42.97 18.89
CA VAL A 64 -21.25 43.90 18.52
C VAL A 64 -20.73 44.65 19.74
N GLN A 65 -21.61 45.15 20.62
CA GLN A 65 -21.21 45.86 21.83
C GLN A 65 -20.41 44.96 22.79
N ARG A 66 -20.82 43.71 22.99
CA ARG A 66 -20.06 42.74 23.80
C ARG A 66 -18.70 42.44 23.21
N ALA A 67 -18.63 42.19 21.90
CA ALA A 67 -17.35 41.98 21.21
C ALA A 67 -16.42 43.21 21.34
N LYS A 68 -16.94 44.44 21.23
CA LYS A 68 -16.16 45.68 21.46
C LYS A 68 -15.61 45.76 22.89
N GLN A 69 -16.44 45.42 23.88
CA GLN A 69 -16.02 45.43 25.29
C GLN A 69 -14.93 44.39 25.54
N LEU A 70 -15.09 43.18 25.02
CA LEU A 70 -14.11 42.11 25.16
C LEU A 70 -12.78 42.45 24.45
N ALA A 71 -12.84 43.05 23.27
CA ALA A 71 -11.64 43.51 22.57
C ALA A 71 -10.91 44.60 23.35
N ARG A 72 -11.62 45.54 24.00
CA ARG A 72 -11.01 46.54 24.89
C ARG A 72 -10.34 45.89 26.10
N GLN A 73 -10.95 44.86 26.67
CA GLN A 73 -10.39 44.10 27.79
C GLN A 73 -9.07 43.42 27.37
N TYR A 74 -9.04 42.76 26.21
CA TYR A 74 -7.81 42.14 25.69
C TYR A 74 -6.70 43.16 25.43
N ARG A 75 -7.03 44.33 24.87
CA ARG A 75 -6.07 45.44 24.69
C ARG A 75 -5.42 45.83 26.03
N GLY A 76 -6.19 45.88 27.12
CA GLY A 76 -5.67 46.19 28.46
C GLY A 76 -4.67 45.17 29.03
N TYR A 77 -4.70 43.93 28.55
CA TYR A 77 -3.74 42.88 28.93
C TYR A 77 -2.46 42.87 28.08
N LEU A 78 -2.50 43.44 26.87
CA LEU A 78 -1.35 43.56 25.99
C LEU A 78 -0.60 44.87 26.31
N ARG A 79 0.46 44.76 27.11
CA ARG A 79 1.32 45.90 27.49
C ARG A 79 2.69 45.76 26.85
N GLY A 80 3.27 46.90 26.47
CA GLY A 80 4.60 46.96 25.86
C GLY A 80 4.54 47.28 24.36
N THR A 81 5.72 47.39 23.75
CA THR A 81 5.89 47.63 22.31
C THR A 81 6.03 46.31 21.56
N ALA A 82 5.60 46.30 20.30
CA ALA A 82 5.83 45.18 19.39
C ALA A 82 7.34 44.86 19.31
N GLN A 83 7.69 43.59 19.32
CA GLN A 83 9.09 43.14 19.29
C GLN A 83 9.58 42.91 17.86
N SER A 84 8.70 42.49 16.96
CA SER A 84 9.01 42.20 15.57
C SER A 84 7.84 42.62 14.69
N PRO A 85 7.57 43.94 14.60
CA PRO A 85 6.44 44.46 13.86
C PRO A 85 6.53 44.07 12.37
N VAL A 86 5.41 43.64 11.81
CA VAL A 86 5.30 43.33 10.39
C VAL A 86 5.29 44.62 9.55
N SER A 87 5.72 44.51 8.30
CA SER A 87 5.50 45.57 7.31
C SER A 87 4.01 45.62 6.95
N ASP A 88 3.44 46.83 6.83
CA ASP A 88 2.05 47.06 6.41
C ASP A 88 1.02 46.33 7.31
N PRO A 89 0.90 46.72 8.60
CA PRO A 89 0.04 46.05 9.57
C PRO A 89 -1.47 46.11 9.25
N ASP A 90 -1.88 47.02 8.35
CA ASP A 90 -3.27 47.21 7.96
C ASP A 90 -3.71 46.28 6.82
N HIS A 91 -2.79 45.50 6.23
CA HIS A 91 -3.11 44.60 5.13
C HIS A 91 -4.04 43.45 5.55
N SER A 92 -5.02 43.12 4.71
CA SER A 92 -6.02 42.06 4.98
C SER A 92 -5.45 40.67 5.31
N ARG A 93 -4.25 40.33 4.82
CA ARG A 93 -3.59 39.03 4.99
C ARG A 93 -3.38 38.64 6.45
N TRP A 94 -3.28 39.65 7.33
CA TRP A 94 -3.02 39.43 8.74
C TRP A 94 -4.20 38.80 9.48
N LEU A 95 -5.43 38.92 8.96
CA LEU A 95 -6.58 38.19 9.49
C LEU A 95 -6.36 36.68 9.42
N GLY A 96 -6.02 36.18 8.22
CA GLY A 96 -5.69 34.78 8.00
C GLY A 96 -4.49 34.33 8.84
N ALA A 97 -3.46 35.17 8.96
CA ALA A 97 -2.28 34.90 9.80
C ALA A 97 -2.64 34.71 11.28
N LEU A 98 -3.43 35.62 11.84
CA LEU A 98 -3.88 35.56 13.24
C LEU A 98 -4.75 34.32 13.49
N LEU A 99 -5.67 34.00 12.56
CA LEU A 99 -6.43 32.76 12.65
C LEU A 99 -5.53 31.53 12.58
N ALA A 100 -4.51 31.49 11.71
CA ALA A 100 -3.57 30.36 11.64
C ALA A 100 -2.73 30.20 12.92
N LEU A 101 -2.48 31.29 13.66
CA LEU A 101 -1.85 31.23 14.98
C LEU A 101 -2.79 30.61 16.04
N ALA A 102 -4.09 30.87 15.97
CA ALA A 102 -5.06 30.21 16.86
C ALA A 102 -5.37 28.77 16.43
N TYR A 103 -5.47 28.53 15.12
CA TYR A 103 -6.02 27.33 14.52
C TYR A 103 -5.11 26.77 13.42
N PRO A 104 -3.85 26.42 13.72
CA PRO A 104 -2.92 25.90 12.72
C PRO A 104 -3.42 24.60 12.07
N ASP A 105 -4.18 23.79 12.83
CA ASP A 105 -4.83 22.56 12.38
C ASP A 105 -6.00 22.79 11.41
N ARG A 106 -6.49 24.03 11.29
CA ARG A 106 -7.64 24.43 10.47
C ARG A 106 -7.26 25.37 9.32
N VAL A 107 -5.97 25.53 9.04
CA VAL A 107 -5.55 26.01 7.71
C VAL A 107 -6.02 25.00 6.69
N ALA A 108 -6.56 25.46 5.58
CA ALA A 108 -7.24 24.63 4.61
C ALA A 108 -6.89 25.01 3.17
N GLN A 109 -6.72 24.00 2.32
CA GLN A 109 -6.49 24.15 0.89
C GLN A 109 -7.67 23.58 0.09
N GLN A 110 -8.12 24.32 -0.91
CA GLN A 110 -9.21 23.90 -1.78
C GLN A 110 -8.83 22.63 -2.56
N ARG A 111 -9.72 21.64 -2.61
CA ARG A 111 -9.45 20.37 -3.31
C ARG A 111 -9.54 20.49 -4.83
N ARG A 112 -10.44 21.34 -5.31
CA ARG A 112 -10.68 21.63 -6.72
C ARG A 112 -10.93 23.12 -6.88
N PRO A 113 -10.30 23.82 -7.84
CA PRO A 113 -10.54 25.25 -8.06
C PRO A 113 -12.04 25.56 -8.19
N GLY A 114 -12.53 26.49 -7.38
CA GLY A 114 -13.94 26.90 -7.35
C GLY A 114 -14.92 25.92 -6.68
N GLY A 115 -14.42 24.81 -6.12
CA GLY A 115 -15.22 23.83 -5.38
C GLY A 115 -15.54 24.26 -3.93
N ALA A 116 -16.56 23.63 -3.35
CA ALA A 116 -16.96 23.89 -1.95
C ALA A 116 -16.09 23.14 -0.92
N GLU A 117 -15.29 22.17 -1.35
CA GLU A 117 -14.52 21.28 -0.48
C GLU A 117 -13.07 21.74 -0.28
N TYR A 118 -12.64 21.70 0.97
CA TYR A 118 -11.30 22.04 1.44
C TYR A 118 -10.72 20.89 2.25
N ARG A 119 -9.41 20.68 2.13
CA ARG A 119 -8.64 19.79 2.99
C ARG A 119 -7.99 20.62 4.09
N LEU A 120 -8.17 20.22 5.34
CA LEU A 120 -7.55 20.85 6.51
C LEU A 120 -6.12 20.33 6.73
N ALA A 121 -5.30 21.12 7.44
CA ALA A 121 -3.96 20.74 7.88
C ALA A 121 -3.94 19.52 8.80
N ASN A 122 -5.04 19.22 9.51
CA ASN A 122 -5.19 17.96 10.25
C ASN A 122 -5.58 16.75 9.36
N GLY A 123 -5.70 16.93 8.05
CA GLY A 123 -6.05 15.88 7.07
C GLY A 123 -7.54 15.67 6.84
N ARG A 124 -8.43 16.26 7.65
CA ARG A 124 -9.90 16.13 7.49
C ARG A 124 -10.41 17.01 6.34
N ALA A 125 -11.63 16.71 5.88
CA ALA A 125 -12.32 17.50 4.88
C ALA A 125 -13.33 18.46 5.53
N ALA A 126 -13.40 19.68 5.01
CA ALA A 126 -14.40 20.68 5.36
C ALA A 126 -15.09 21.20 4.10
N LEU A 127 -16.38 21.54 4.18
CA LEU A 127 -17.13 22.07 3.04
C LEU A 127 -18.05 23.24 3.40
N PHE A 128 -18.26 24.11 2.42
CA PHE A 128 -19.37 25.05 2.42
C PHE A 128 -20.68 24.33 2.11
N ALA A 129 -21.72 24.57 2.90
CA ALA A 129 -23.05 24.00 2.66
C ALA A 129 -23.87 24.79 1.63
N GLU A 130 -23.56 26.07 1.47
CA GLU A 130 -24.22 27.02 0.58
C GLU A 130 -23.13 27.79 -0.18
N ALA A 131 -23.48 28.44 -1.28
CA ALA A 131 -22.53 29.23 -2.04
C ALA A 131 -21.99 30.41 -1.20
N ASP A 132 -20.67 30.52 -1.09
CA ASP A 132 -19.99 31.57 -0.33
C ASP A 132 -18.90 32.23 -1.18
N ALA A 133 -18.63 33.53 -0.95
CA ALA A 133 -17.60 34.27 -1.65
C ALA A 133 -16.20 33.68 -1.45
N LEU A 134 -15.94 33.09 -0.28
CA LEU A 134 -14.67 32.44 0.06
C LEU A 134 -14.40 31.18 -0.78
N MET A 135 -15.40 30.62 -1.46
CA MET A 135 -15.18 29.49 -2.38
C MET A 135 -14.27 29.83 -3.57
N LYS A 136 -14.00 31.12 -3.82
CA LYS A 136 -13.03 31.56 -4.84
C LYS A 136 -11.58 31.52 -4.35
N GLN A 137 -11.37 31.39 -3.05
CA GLN A 137 -10.04 31.45 -2.45
C GLN A 137 -9.42 30.06 -2.37
N PRO A 138 -8.20 29.85 -2.90
CA PRO A 138 -7.55 28.53 -2.86
C PRO A 138 -7.15 28.09 -1.45
N TRP A 139 -6.99 29.05 -0.54
CA TRP A 139 -6.52 28.84 0.82
C TRP A 139 -7.36 29.63 1.82
N LEU A 140 -7.71 28.97 2.92
CA LEU A 140 -8.51 29.53 4.00
C LEU A 140 -7.91 29.17 5.35
N VAL A 141 -8.28 29.92 6.39
CA VAL A 141 -8.24 29.41 7.77
C VAL A 141 -9.63 29.41 8.34
N ILE A 142 -10.02 28.29 8.93
CA ILE A 142 -11.39 28.08 9.40
C ILE A 142 -11.47 28.31 10.92
N ALA A 143 -12.19 29.36 11.30
CA ALA A 143 -12.41 29.74 12.69
C ALA A 143 -13.49 28.87 13.36
N ASP A 144 -14.55 28.52 12.63
CA ASP A 144 -15.67 27.73 13.16
C ASP A 144 -16.08 26.61 12.20
N LEU A 145 -16.14 25.40 12.76
CA LEU A 145 -16.42 24.12 12.10
C LEU A 145 -17.48 23.38 12.92
N GLY A 146 -18.40 22.70 12.24
CA GLY A 146 -19.33 21.81 12.92
C GLY A 146 -19.64 20.56 12.10
N SER A 147 -19.69 19.42 12.78
CA SER A 147 -20.09 18.14 12.20
C SER A 147 -21.52 17.80 12.61
N ARG A 148 -22.32 17.25 11.69
CA ARG A 148 -23.48 16.43 12.08
C ARG A 148 -22.99 15.04 12.49
N GLN A 149 -23.60 14.47 13.53
CA GLN A 149 -23.24 13.14 14.04
C GLN A 149 -23.31 12.10 12.90
N GLY A 150 -22.20 11.42 12.62
CA GLY A 150 -22.09 10.39 11.56
C GLY A 150 -21.54 10.87 10.21
N GLN A 151 -21.25 12.16 10.01
CA GLN A 151 -20.60 12.65 8.77
C GLN A 151 -19.08 12.78 8.93
N ARG A 152 -18.33 12.39 7.89
CA ARG A 152 -16.87 12.53 7.83
C ARG A 152 -16.41 13.96 7.58
N GLU A 153 -17.28 14.78 7.00
CA GLU A 153 -16.98 16.13 6.54
C GLU A 153 -17.52 17.17 7.52
N GLU A 154 -16.76 18.23 7.77
CA GLU A 154 -17.17 19.33 8.65
C GLU A 154 -17.74 20.51 7.85
N ARG A 155 -18.86 21.08 8.30
CA ARG A 155 -19.41 22.29 7.70
C ARG A 155 -18.59 23.50 8.15
N ILE A 156 -18.23 24.34 7.18
CA ILE A 156 -17.58 25.63 7.39
C ILE A 156 -18.63 26.66 7.78
N TYR A 157 -18.48 27.27 8.95
CA TYR A 157 -19.37 28.33 9.45
C TYR A 157 -18.70 29.70 9.45
N LEU A 158 -17.40 29.75 9.74
CA LEU A 158 -16.63 30.99 9.82
C LEU A 158 -15.19 30.74 9.37
N ALA A 159 -14.70 31.53 8.43
CA ALA A 159 -13.36 31.42 7.86
C ALA A 159 -12.85 32.79 7.37
N ALA A 160 -11.58 32.85 7.00
CA ALA A 160 -11.00 33.96 6.26
C ALA A 160 -10.07 33.45 5.17
N GLU A 161 -9.80 34.29 4.17
CA GLU A 161 -8.73 34.04 3.19
C GLU A 161 -7.37 33.87 3.89
N PHE A 162 -6.52 33.02 3.30
CA PHE A 162 -5.19 32.75 3.81
C PHE A 162 -4.16 32.87 2.70
N ASP A 163 -3.09 33.64 2.95
CA ASP A 163 -1.95 33.75 2.06
C ASP A 163 -0.90 32.69 2.43
N PRO A 164 -0.66 31.65 1.61
CA PRO A 164 0.33 30.62 1.90
C PRO A 164 1.77 31.16 1.93
N ALA A 165 2.07 32.33 1.36
CA ALA A 165 3.41 32.94 1.48
C ALA A 165 3.79 33.26 2.93
N LEU A 166 2.80 33.36 3.85
CA LEU A 166 3.04 33.56 5.27
C LEU A 166 3.76 32.37 5.93
N PHE A 167 3.71 31.17 5.32
CA PHE A 167 4.49 30.00 5.73
C PHE A 167 6.00 30.16 5.49
N ASP A 168 6.43 31.12 4.67
CA ASP A 168 7.84 31.48 4.50
C ASP A 168 8.31 32.57 5.48
N ALA A 169 7.39 33.12 6.27
CA ALA A 169 7.65 34.26 7.15
C ALA A 169 7.12 33.99 8.58
N VAL A 170 6.07 34.70 8.99
CA VAL A 170 5.60 34.72 10.39
C VAL A 170 5.05 33.36 10.89
N LEU A 171 4.76 32.43 9.98
CA LEU A 171 4.27 31.08 10.28
C LEU A 171 5.29 29.98 9.93
N ALA A 172 6.56 30.33 9.69
CA ALA A 172 7.59 29.35 9.29
C ALA A 172 7.76 28.20 10.29
N GLU A 173 7.54 28.45 11.58
CA GLU A 173 7.57 27.42 12.64
C GLU A 173 6.51 26.32 12.50
N GLN A 174 5.45 26.56 11.72
CA GLN A 174 4.38 25.59 11.47
C GLN A 174 4.72 24.66 10.29
N VAL A 175 5.81 24.95 9.57
CA VAL A 175 6.24 24.20 8.39
C VAL A 175 7.32 23.21 8.76
N ILE A 176 7.11 21.97 8.40
CA ILE A 176 8.14 20.92 8.45
C ILE A 176 8.60 20.58 7.05
N THR A 177 9.87 20.18 6.94
CA THR A 177 10.44 19.63 5.70
C THR A 177 10.63 18.15 5.89
N VAL A 178 10.09 17.35 4.97
CA VAL A 178 10.15 15.88 5.02
C VAL A 178 10.58 15.35 3.66
N ASP A 179 11.58 14.49 3.67
CA ASP A 179 12.01 13.77 2.47
C ASP A 179 11.11 12.54 2.30
N GLN A 180 10.30 12.54 1.24
CA GLN A 180 9.43 11.43 0.88
C GLN A 180 10.12 10.58 -0.19
N ILE A 181 10.58 9.41 0.23
CA ILE A 181 11.21 8.39 -0.62
C ILE A 181 10.29 7.17 -0.59
N ASP A 182 9.26 7.19 -1.42
CA ASP A 182 8.29 6.11 -1.46
C ASP A 182 7.78 5.87 -2.88
N TRP A 183 7.13 4.73 -3.06
CA TRP A 183 6.35 4.45 -4.23
C TRP A 183 5.02 5.21 -4.20
N ASP A 184 4.75 6.03 -5.22
CA ASP A 184 3.40 6.57 -5.40
C ASP A 184 2.54 5.49 -6.08
N GLU A 185 1.63 4.91 -5.30
CA GLU A 185 0.73 3.86 -5.80
C GLU A 185 -0.29 4.37 -6.82
N ARG A 186 -0.68 5.65 -6.76
CA ARG A 186 -1.68 6.22 -7.68
C ARG A 186 -1.10 6.42 -9.06
N GLU A 187 0.12 6.94 -9.12
CA GLU A 187 0.82 7.18 -10.39
C GLU A 187 1.66 5.98 -10.85
N GLY A 188 1.92 5.01 -9.97
CA GLY A 188 2.74 3.84 -10.31
C GLY A 188 4.21 4.19 -10.59
N VAL A 189 4.76 5.18 -9.88
CA VAL A 189 6.14 5.63 -10.05
C VAL A 189 6.86 5.76 -8.71
N PHE A 190 8.17 5.53 -8.73
CA PHE A 190 9.04 5.85 -7.60
C PHE A 190 9.09 7.38 -7.42
N ARG A 191 8.74 7.85 -6.23
CA ARG A 191 8.82 9.26 -5.87
C ARG A 191 9.90 9.47 -4.82
N ALA A 192 10.79 10.39 -5.15
CA ALA A 192 11.82 10.90 -4.28
C ALA A 192 11.74 12.42 -4.33
N GLU A 193 11.02 12.99 -3.38
CA GLU A 193 10.80 14.43 -3.31
C GLU A 193 10.89 14.92 -1.87
N ARG A 194 11.44 16.13 -1.71
CA ARG A 194 11.37 16.90 -0.50
C ARG A 194 10.04 17.66 -0.50
N GLN A 195 9.25 17.44 0.53
CA GLN A 195 8.00 18.15 0.74
C GLN A 195 8.14 19.14 1.87
N ARG A 196 7.68 20.38 1.63
CA ARG A 196 7.38 21.33 2.69
C ARG A 196 5.91 21.18 3.07
N LYS A 197 5.62 20.89 4.33
CA LYS A 197 4.26 20.62 4.80
C LYS A 197 3.87 21.51 5.99
N ALA A 198 2.63 21.96 6.01
CA ALA A 198 1.95 22.44 7.22
C ALA A 198 0.88 21.41 7.60
N GLY A 199 1.16 20.60 8.62
CA GLY A 199 0.39 19.38 8.90
C GLY A 199 0.37 18.45 7.68
N GLU A 200 -0.83 18.17 7.16
CA GLU A 200 -1.06 17.35 5.96
C GLU A 200 -1.14 18.12 4.65
N LEU A 201 -1.06 19.45 4.67
CA LEU A 201 -1.04 20.29 3.47
C LEU A 201 0.37 20.37 2.92
N ILE A 202 0.51 20.06 1.62
CA ILE A 202 1.79 20.18 0.91
C ILE A 202 1.87 21.58 0.32
N ILE A 203 2.83 22.36 0.81
CA ILE A 203 3.07 23.75 0.38
C ILE A 203 3.89 23.75 -0.90
N SER A 204 4.98 22.97 -0.94
CA SER A 204 5.81 22.79 -2.12
C SER A 204 6.41 21.39 -2.17
N ARG A 205 6.83 21.00 -3.37
CA ARG A 205 7.52 19.74 -3.67
C ARG A 205 8.75 20.05 -4.50
N GLU A 206 9.88 19.46 -4.15
CA GLU A 206 11.13 19.56 -4.90
C GLU A 206 11.71 18.16 -5.09
N PRO A 207 12.14 17.76 -6.31
CA PRO A 207 12.80 16.48 -6.50
C PRO A 207 14.04 16.37 -5.61
N LEU A 208 14.24 15.22 -4.96
CA LEU A 208 15.49 14.95 -4.25
C LEU A 208 16.58 14.63 -5.27
N THR A 209 17.60 15.47 -5.33
CA THR A 209 18.81 15.23 -6.13
C THR A 209 19.84 14.48 -5.29
N GLY A 210 20.56 13.53 -5.90
CA GLY A 210 21.61 12.78 -5.20
C GLY A 210 21.12 11.79 -4.15
N LEU A 211 19.99 11.11 -4.40
CA LEU A 211 19.50 10.06 -3.50
C LEU A 211 20.54 8.95 -3.38
N ASP A 212 20.85 8.53 -2.15
CA ASP A 212 21.68 7.36 -1.92
C ASP A 212 20.98 6.12 -2.51
N ASP A 213 21.72 5.32 -3.27
CA ASP A 213 21.25 4.07 -3.86
C ASP A 213 20.70 3.12 -2.78
N ALA A 214 21.23 3.20 -1.55
CA ALA A 214 20.72 2.44 -0.40
C ALA A 214 19.28 2.86 -0.03
N ALA A 215 19.00 4.16 0.08
CA ALA A 215 17.67 4.67 0.43
C ALA A 215 16.63 4.32 -0.64
N ARG A 216 17.02 4.44 -1.92
CA ARG A 216 16.18 4.01 -3.05
C ARG A 216 15.86 2.52 -2.97
N SER A 217 16.89 1.70 -2.76
CA SER A 217 16.73 0.25 -2.69
C SER A 217 15.81 -0.15 -1.53
N GLN A 218 15.96 0.48 -0.36
CA GLN A 218 15.08 0.24 0.80
C GLN A 218 13.61 0.57 0.50
N ALA A 219 13.33 1.69 -0.17
CA ALA A 219 11.97 2.06 -0.56
C ALA A 219 11.37 1.08 -1.58
N LEU A 220 12.16 0.59 -2.53
CA LEU A 220 11.73 -0.47 -3.46
C LEU A 220 11.47 -1.80 -2.74
N LEU A 221 12.29 -2.16 -1.76
CA LEU A 221 12.04 -3.34 -0.92
C LEU A 221 10.76 -3.20 -0.09
N ALA A 222 10.49 -2.02 0.46
CA ALA A 222 9.25 -1.73 1.17
C ALA A 222 8.02 -1.84 0.25
N LEU A 223 8.16 -1.51 -1.05
CA LEU A 223 7.12 -1.78 -2.04
C LEU A 223 6.89 -3.28 -2.23
N VAL A 224 7.95 -4.09 -2.42
CA VAL A 224 7.83 -5.55 -2.55
C VAL A 224 7.15 -6.16 -1.32
N ARG A 225 7.49 -5.69 -0.12
CA ARG A 225 6.84 -6.13 1.13
C ARG A 225 5.35 -5.84 1.17
N ARG A 226 4.92 -4.66 0.70
CA ARG A 226 3.50 -4.27 0.66
C ARG A 226 2.71 -4.99 -0.44
N LYS A 227 3.30 -5.17 -1.62
CA LYS A 227 2.62 -5.80 -2.78
C LYS A 227 2.72 -7.33 -2.78
N GLY A 228 3.66 -7.89 -2.04
CA GLY A 228 3.98 -9.32 -2.05
C GLY A 228 5.00 -9.71 -3.13
N LEU A 229 5.48 -10.95 -3.04
CA LEU A 229 6.45 -11.50 -3.99
C LEU A 229 5.89 -11.62 -5.42
N GLU A 230 4.56 -11.62 -5.58
CA GLU A 230 3.87 -11.63 -6.88
C GLU A 230 4.15 -10.39 -7.75
N LEU A 231 4.73 -9.34 -7.15
CA LEU A 231 5.27 -8.21 -7.92
C LEU A 231 6.46 -8.62 -8.80
N LEU A 232 7.18 -9.66 -8.42
CA LEU A 232 8.34 -10.20 -9.14
C LEU A 232 7.87 -11.16 -10.24
N PRO A 233 8.66 -11.38 -11.30
CA PRO A 233 8.26 -12.18 -12.46
C PRO A 233 8.35 -13.68 -12.17
N TRP A 234 7.53 -14.18 -11.25
CA TRP A 234 7.40 -15.60 -10.97
C TRP A 234 6.77 -16.32 -12.16
N THR A 235 7.43 -17.39 -12.60
CA THR A 235 6.88 -18.30 -13.62
C THR A 235 6.46 -19.61 -12.97
N PRO A 236 5.51 -20.36 -13.58
CA PRO A 236 5.15 -21.69 -13.11
C PRO A 236 6.37 -22.62 -13.01
N GLU A 237 7.31 -22.53 -13.94
CA GLU A 237 8.57 -23.29 -13.95
C GLU A 237 9.46 -22.95 -12.74
N LEU A 238 9.54 -21.68 -12.36
CA LEU A 238 10.33 -21.24 -11.22
C LEU A 238 9.68 -21.63 -9.89
N ARG A 239 8.34 -21.61 -9.81
CA ARG A 239 7.59 -22.15 -8.66
C ARG A 239 7.81 -23.66 -8.51
N GLN A 240 7.82 -24.41 -9.61
CA GLN A 240 8.17 -25.83 -9.61
C GLN A 240 9.62 -26.05 -9.15
N TRP A 241 10.57 -25.21 -9.60
CA TRP A 241 11.95 -25.26 -9.13
C TRP A 241 12.08 -25.00 -7.61
N GLN A 242 11.40 -23.97 -7.10
CA GLN A 242 11.34 -23.65 -5.67
C GLN A 242 10.76 -24.82 -4.86
N ALA A 243 9.70 -25.46 -5.37
CA ALA A 243 9.05 -26.59 -4.71
C ALA A 243 9.95 -27.85 -4.67
N ARG A 244 10.78 -28.08 -5.70
CA ARG A 244 11.79 -29.15 -5.69
C ARG A 244 12.81 -28.96 -4.57
N VAL A 245 13.30 -27.73 -4.39
CA VAL A 245 14.24 -27.39 -3.30
C VAL A 245 13.57 -27.57 -1.94
N ALA A 246 12.32 -27.10 -1.80
CA ALA A 246 11.54 -27.23 -0.57
C ALA A 246 11.30 -28.70 -0.18
N LEU A 247 11.00 -29.56 -1.17
CA LEU A 247 10.83 -31.00 -0.95
C LEU A 247 12.10 -31.64 -0.40
N LEU A 248 13.26 -31.37 -1.00
CA LEU A 248 14.51 -31.99 -0.53
C LEU A 248 14.90 -31.47 0.86
N ARG A 249 14.66 -30.18 1.13
CA ARG A 249 14.81 -29.60 2.47
C ARG A 249 13.91 -30.29 3.49
N SER A 250 12.63 -30.51 3.20
CA SER A 250 11.72 -31.16 4.14
C SER A 250 12.13 -32.60 4.42
N LEU A 251 12.54 -33.35 3.40
CA LEU A 251 13.02 -34.73 3.54
C LEU A 251 14.33 -34.85 4.34
N ASP A 252 15.16 -33.80 4.35
CA ASP A 252 16.36 -33.73 5.19
C ASP A 252 15.98 -33.40 6.64
N ILE A 253 15.07 -32.44 6.84
CA ILE A 253 14.57 -32.04 8.17
C ILE A 253 13.81 -33.17 8.88
N ASP A 254 13.06 -33.99 8.15
CA ASP A 254 12.35 -35.14 8.71
C ASP A 254 13.31 -36.19 9.30
N LYS A 255 14.57 -36.22 8.84
CA LYS A 255 15.61 -37.16 9.30
C LYS A 255 16.62 -36.55 10.27
N SER A 256 16.87 -35.25 10.18
CA SER A 256 17.90 -34.53 10.93
C SER A 256 17.41 -33.13 11.27
N THR A 257 17.90 -32.53 12.35
CA THR A 257 17.53 -31.15 12.72
C THR A 257 18.08 -30.07 11.77
N THR A 258 18.91 -30.46 10.79
CA THR A 258 19.55 -29.56 9.84
C THR A 258 19.45 -30.08 8.40
N SER A 259 19.38 -29.16 7.44
CA SER A 259 19.34 -29.45 6.00
C SER A 259 20.36 -28.59 5.25
N GLU A 260 21.05 -29.17 4.27
CA GLU A 260 21.94 -28.44 3.36
C GLU A 260 21.16 -27.59 2.35
N TRP A 261 19.93 -28.00 2.01
CA TRP A 261 19.04 -27.23 1.14
C TRP A 261 18.58 -25.93 1.82
N PRO A 262 18.72 -24.76 1.18
CA PRO A 262 18.31 -23.49 1.75
C PRO A 262 16.78 -23.40 1.90
N ASP A 263 16.33 -22.62 2.86
CA ASP A 263 14.92 -22.24 2.96
C ASP A 263 14.62 -21.16 1.93
N LEU A 264 13.92 -21.54 0.86
CA LEU A 264 13.46 -20.64 -0.18
C LEU A 264 11.94 -20.45 -0.13
N SER A 265 11.30 -20.68 1.02
CA SER A 265 9.87 -20.41 1.18
C SER A 265 9.55 -18.92 0.96
N ASP A 266 8.32 -18.60 0.57
CA ASP A 266 7.90 -17.21 0.37
C ASP A 266 8.08 -16.37 1.63
N ALA A 267 7.87 -16.97 2.81
CA ALA A 267 8.13 -16.31 4.09
C ALA A 267 9.61 -15.95 4.27
N GLN A 268 10.52 -16.89 4.00
CA GLN A 268 11.95 -16.65 4.13
C GLN A 268 12.47 -15.67 3.07
N LEU A 269 12.00 -15.78 1.82
CA LEU A 269 12.35 -14.85 0.75
C LEU A 269 11.89 -13.43 1.08
N MET A 270 10.69 -13.27 1.66
CA MET A 270 10.19 -11.96 2.13
C MET A 270 11.02 -11.40 3.29
N ALA A 271 11.44 -12.25 4.21
CA ALA A 271 12.24 -11.86 5.37
C ALA A 271 13.67 -11.44 5.00
N THR A 272 14.19 -11.92 3.86
CA THR A 272 15.60 -11.76 3.47
C THR A 272 15.81 -10.97 2.17
N LEU A 273 14.83 -10.17 1.73
CA LEU A 273 14.90 -9.41 0.48
C LEU A 273 16.18 -8.55 0.35
N GLU A 274 16.67 -7.98 1.45
CA GLU A 274 17.91 -7.20 1.51
C GLU A 274 19.11 -7.98 1.00
N HIS A 275 19.14 -9.30 1.22
CA HIS A 275 20.29 -10.14 0.90
C HIS A 275 20.26 -10.59 -0.56
N TRP A 276 19.09 -11.00 -1.06
CA TRP A 276 18.99 -11.65 -2.36
C TRP A 276 18.44 -10.75 -3.48
N LEU A 277 17.58 -9.78 -3.16
CA LEU A 277 16.93 -8.94 -4.17
C LEU A 277 17.60 -7.58 -4.31
N MET A 278 18.01 -6.96 -3.19
CA MET A 278 18.59 -5.61 -3.16
C MET A 278 19.69 -5.35 -4.20
N PRO A 279 20.66 -6.26 -4.43
CA PRO A 279 21.73 -6.02 -5.41
C PRO A 279 21.24 -5.83 -6.85
N TYR A 280 20.02 -6.27 -7.15
CA TYR A 280 19.44 -6.25 -8.50
C TYR A 280 18.46 -5.08 -8.73
N LEU A 281 18.21 -4.24 -7.72
CA LEU A 281 17.19 -3.17 -7.79
C LEU A 281 17.69 -1.83 -8.36
N GLY A 282 19.00 -1.68 -8.58
CA GLY A 282 19.58 -0.39 -9.02
C GLY A 282 18.99 0.19 -10.32
N LYS A 283 18.43 -0.64 -11.21
CA LYS A 283 17.82 -0.19 -12.48
C LYS A 283 16.29 -0.01 -12.41
N VAL A 284 15.66 -0.32 -11.29
CA VAL A 284 14.20 -0.27 -11.13
C VAL A 284 13.74 1.15 -10.79
N THR A 285 13.08 1.82 -11.74
CA THR A 285 12.53 3.18 -11.55
C THR A 285 11.02 3.25 -11.76
N ARG A 286 10.44 2.23 -12.40
CA ARG A 286 9.00 2.09 -12.70
C ARG A 286 8.51 0.68 -12.37
N LEU A 287 7.20 0.50 -12.20
CA LEU A 287 6.62 -0.77 -11.76
C LEU A 287 6.91 -1.87 -12.77
N SER A 288 6.82 -1.52 -14.05
CA SER A 288 7.15 -2.38 -15.19
C SER A 288 8.60 -2.84 -15.24
N HIS A 289 9.52 -2.25 -14.45
CA HIS A 289 10.90 -2.72 -14.40
C HIS A 289 11.05 -3.95 -13.48
N PHE A 290 10.13 -4.17 -12.52
CA PHE A 290 10.17 -5.39 -11.71
C PHE A 290 9.97 -6.64 -12.56
N SER A 291 9.07 -6.59 -13.56
CA SER A 291 8.85 -7.72 -14.46
C SER A 291 10.03 -8.02 -15.41
N GLN A 292 11.01 -7.12 -15.48
CA GLN A 292 12.23 -7.29 -16.28
C GLN A 292 13.38 -7.93 -15.50
N LEU A 293 13.23 -8.13 -14.18
CA LEU A 293 14.24 -8.80 -13.37
C LEU A 293 14.37 -10.27 -13.81
N ASP A 294 15.60 -10.74 -13.97
CA ASP A 294 15.87 -12.18 -14.19
C ASP A 294 15.76 -12.94 -12.86
N LEU A 295 14.52 -13.12 -12.41
CA LEU A 295 14.22 -13.76 -11.12
C LEU A 295 14.74 -15.19 -11.06
N SER A 296 14.75 -15.90 -12.20
CA SER A 296 15.28 -17.27 -12.27
C SER A 296 16.76 -17.29 -11.90
N SER A 297 17.58 -16.44 -12.53
CA SER A 297 19.01 -16.37 -12.20
C SER A 297 19.25 -15.90 -10.77
N ILE A 298 18.49 -14.90 -10.32
CA ILE A 298 18.59 -14.36 -8.96
C ILE A 298 18.35 -15.45 -7.90
N LEU A 299 17.25 -16.21 -8.02
CA LEU A 299 16.93 -17.26 -7.06
C LEU A 299 17.87 -18.46 -7.16
N ARG A 300 18.32 -18.83 -8.37
CA ARG A 300 19.28 -19.93 -8.55
C ARG A 300 20.63 -19.62 -7.91
N ASN A 301 21.03 -18.35 -7.82
CA ASN A 301 22.24 -17.94 -7.11
C ASN A 301 22.16 -18.19 -5.59
N LEU A 302 20.96 -18.42 -5.04
CA LEU A 302 20.78 -18.81 -3.63
C LEU A 302 21.05 -20.28 -3.37
N LEU A 303 21.25 -21.09 -4.42
CA LEU A 303 21.49 -22.52 -4.31
C LEU A 303 22.99 -22.82 -4.50
N PRO A 304 23.78 -22.97 -3.42
CA PRO A 304 25.22 -23.15 -3.51
C PRO A 304 25.61 -24.48 -4.17
N TRP A 305 26.76 -24.51 -4.84
CA TRP A 305 27.33 -25.76 -5.36
C TRP A 305 27.63 -26.74 -4.22
N PRO A 306 27.38 -28.07 -4.35
CA PRO A 306 26.93 -28.81 -5.54
C PRO A 306 25.40 -29.01 -5.68
N LEU A 307 24.60 -28.30 -4.87
CA LEU A 307 23.15 -28.53 -4.77
C LEU A 307 22.38 -28.43 -6.11
N PRO A 308 22.72 -27.54 -7.07
CA PRO A 308 22.03 -27.52 -8.36
C PRO A 308 22.08 -28.86 -9.11
N GLN A 309 23.24 -29.55 -9.11
CA GLN A 309 23.37 -30.85 -9.76
C GLN A 309 22.63 -31.93 -8.99
N GLN A 310 22.70 -31.88 -7.66
CA GLN A 310 21.95 -32.80 -6.80
C GLN A 310 20.43 -32.65 -6.95
N LEU A 311 19.95 -31.43 -7.21
CA LEU A 311 18.51 -31.15 -7.39
C LEU A 311 17.99 -31.83 -8.65
N GLU A 312 18.76 -31.78 -9.73
CA GLU A 312 18.41 -32.45 -10.99
C GLU A 312 18.41 -33.97 -10.85
N ALA A 313 19.32 -34.54 -10.05
CA ALA A 313 19.37 -35.98 -9.81
C ALA A 313 18.28 -36.47 -8.82
N GLN A 314 18.09 -35.76 -7.70
CA GLN A 314 17.22 -36.20 -6.61
C GLN A 314 15.76 -35.83 -6.82
N ALA A 315 15.48 -34.69 -7.46
CA ALA A 315 14.12 -34.24 -7.74
C ALA A 315 14.03 -33.84 -9.22
N PRO A 316 14.07 -34.77 -10.17
CA PRO A 316 14.09 -34.45 -11.60
C PRO A 316 12.78 -33.80 -12.06
N GLN A 317 12.82 -33.00 -13.13
CA GLN A 317 11.59 -32.37 -13.67
C GLN A 317 10.65 -33.38 -14.34
N THR A 318 11.22 -34.46 -14.88
CA THR A 318 10.49 -35.53 -15.57
C THR A 318 11.05 -36.88 -15.17
N ILE A 319 10.21 -37.92 -15.22
CA ILE A 319 10.65 -39.31 -15.10
C ILE A 319 10.28 -40.08 -16.36
N GLN A 320 11.17 -40.98 -16.79
CA GLN A 320 10.87 -41.90 -17.88
C GLN A 320 10.02 -43.06 -17.33
N VAL A 321 8.87 -43.31 -17.94
CA VAL A 321 7.98 -44.44 -17.61
C VAL A 321 8.20 -45.62 -18.58
N PRO A 322 7.71 -46.85 -18.30
CA PRO A 322 8.01 -48.03 -19.13
C PRO A 322 7.69 -47.89 -20.62
N SER A 323 6.72 -47.05 -20.99
CA SER A 323 6.41 -46.74 -22.40
C SER A 323 7.55 -46.00 -23.13
N GLY A 324 8.57 -45.53 -22.42
CA GLY A 324 9.65 -44.67 -22.90
C GLY A 324 9.35 -43.18 -22.81
N SER A 325 8.11 -42.78 -22.47
CA SER A 325 7.71 -41.37 -22.33
C SER A 325 8.35 -40.71 -21.12
N ASN A 326 8.72 -39.43 -21.25
CA ASN A 326 9.13 -38.59 -20.13
C ASN A 326 7.93 -37.80 -19.61
N ILE A 327 7.51 -38.11 -18.39
CA ILE A 327 6.32 -37.51 -17.75
C ILE A 327 6.78 -36.47 -16.74
N ARG A 328 6.27 -35.23 -16.86
CA ARG A 328 6.56 -34.13 -15.92
C ARG A 328 6.01 -34.47 -14.53
N ILE A 329 6.84 -34.22 -13.52
CA ILE A 329 6.43 -34.30 -12.12
C ILE A 329 5.93 -32.93 -11.70
N ASP A 330 4.79 -32.90 -11.04
CA ASP A 330 4.24 -31.70 -10.43
C ASP A 330 4.62 -31.65 -8.95
N TYR A 331 5.49 -30.70 -8.62
CA TYR A 331 6.02 -30.45 -7.28
C TYR A 331 5.19 -29.44 -6.47
N SER A 332 4.17 -28.80 -7.03
CA SER A 332 3.33 -27.87 -6.24
C SER A 332 2.46 -28.58 -5.20
N GLU A 333 2.45 -29.90 -5.23
CA GLU A 333 1.64 -30.78 -4.39
C GLU A 333 2.54 -31.66 -3.53
N GLN A 334 2.05 -32.01 -2.34
CA GLN A 334 2.78 -32.86 -1.38
C GLN A 334 1.93 -34.11 -1.08
N PRO A 335 2.44 -35.33 -1.36
CA PRO A 335 3.65 -35.62 -2.13
C PRO A 335 3.51 -35.25 -3.63
N PRO A 336 4.64 -35.09 -4.36
CA PRO A 336 4.65 -34.71 -5.77
C PRO A 336 3.85 -35.65 -6.66
N ILE A 337 3.20 -35.09 -7.68
CA ILE A 337 2.24 -35.79 -8.52
C ILE A 337 2.86 -36.18 -9.85
N LEU A 338 2.61 -37.43 -10.26
CA LEU A 338 2.88 -37.92 -11.60
C LEU A 338 1.54 -38.18 -12.30
N SER A 339 1.15 -37.28 -13.20
CA SER A 339 -0.06 -37.43 -14.01
C SER A 339 0.27 -38.21 -15.28
N VAL A 340 -0.11 -39.49 -15.31
CA VAL A 340 0.32 -40.44 -16.35
C VAL A 340 -0.85 -41.30 -16.82
N ARG A 341 -0.90 -41.58 -18.13
CA ARG A 341 -1.91 -42.49 -18.68
C ARG A 341 -1.66 -43.90 -18.17
N LEU A 342 -2.72 -44.59 -17.78
CA LEU A 342 -2.64 -45.92 -17.17
C LEU A 342 -1.84 -46.90 -18.05
N GLN A 343 -2.07 -46.90 -19.37
CA GLN A 343 -1.38 -47.82 -20.29
C GLN A 343 0.14 -47.59 -20.42
N GLU A 344 0.65 -46.45 -19.96
CA GLU A 344 2.08 -46.14 -19.98
C GLU A 344 2.83 -46.72 -18.79
N LEU A 345 2.10 -47.22 -17.79
CA LEU A 345 2.63 -47.87 -16.59
C LEU A 345 2.54 -49.39 -16.64
N PHE A 346 2.04 -50.01 -17.72
CA PHE A 346 2.06 -51.47 -17.82
C PHE A 346 3.49 -52.01 -17.69
N GLY A 347 3.63 -53.15 -17.04
CA GLY A 347 4.94 -53.71 -16.69
C GLY A 347 5.61 -53.07 -15.45
N LEU A 348 5.07 -51.98 -14.90
CA LEU A 348 5.62 -51.37 -13.67
C LEU A 348 4.94 -51.94 -12.42
N SER A 349 5.71 -52.66 -11.60
CA SER A 349 5.24 -53.24 -10.34
C SER A 349 5.03 -52.22 -9.23
N ASP A 350 6.02 -51.35 -9.03
CA ASP A 350 6.13 -50.48 -7.86
C ASP A 350 5.92 -49.01 -8.22
N THR A 351 5.35 -48.25 -7.29
CA THR A 351 5.21 -46.81 -7.45
C THR A 351 6.59 -46.16 -7.60
N PRO A 352 6.82 -45.33 -8.63
CA PRO A 352 8.09 -44.62 -8.78
C PRO A 352 8.44 -43.79 -7.55
N ARG A 353 9.72 -43.78 -7.21
CA ARG A 353 10.29 -43.00 -6.11
C ARG A 353 11.37 -42.05 -6.62
N ILE A 354 11.44 -40.88 -6.01
CA ILE A 354 12.50 -39.89 -6.21
C ILE A 354 13.27 -39.67 -4.89
N ALA A 355 14.22 -38.74 -4.88
CA ALA A 355 15.04 -38.37 -3.74
C ALA A 355 15.79 -39.56 -3.13
N ASN A 356 16.40 -40.39 -3.98
CA ASN A 356 17.07 -41.64 -3.59
C ASN A 356 16.15 -42.62 -2.84
N GLY A 357 14.92 -42.78 -3.33
CA GLY A 357 13.94 -43.70 -2.76
C GLY A 357 13.12 -43.15 -1.58
N ARG A 358 13.46 -41.95 -1.08
CA ARG A 358 12.81 -41.34 0.09
C ARG A 358 11.39 -40.85 -0.20
N GLN A 359 11.12 -40.39 -1.41
CA GLN A 359 9.83 -39.81 -1.77
C GLN A 359 9.08 -40.70 -2.76
N VAL A 360 7.95 -41.25 -2.33
CA VAL A 360 7.00 -41.95 -3.22
C VAL A 360 6.16 -40.92 -3.98
N LEU A 361 5.99 -41.09 -5.29
CA LEU A 361 5.13 -40.20 -6.08
C LEU A 361 3.65 -40.55 -5.89
N LYS A 362 2.78 -39.52 -5.91
CA LYS A 362 1.33 -39.68 -6.03
C LYS A 362 0.99 -39.82 -7.50
N LEU A 363 0.45 -40.98 -7.89
CA LEU A 363 0.04 -41.24 -9.26
C LEU A 363 -1.38 -40.72 -9.48
N HIS A 364 -1.53 -39.81 -10.42
CA HIS A 364 -2.82 -39.49 -11.02
C HIS A 364 -2.93 -40.32 -12.31
N LEU A 365 -3.57 -41.48 -12.20
CA LEU A 365 -3.78 -42.38 -13.33
C LEU A 365 -4.85 -41.79 -14.23
N LEU A 366 -4.51 -41.64 -15.52
CA LEU A 366 -5.36 -41.02 -16.51
C LEU A 366 -5.87 -42.04 -17.53
N SER A 367 -7.06 -41.78 -18.08
CA SER A 367 -7.58 -42.45 -19.26
C SER A 367 -6.80 -42.06 -20.52
N PRO A 368 -7.03 -42.73 -21.68
CA PRO A 368 -6.42 -42.32 -22.93
C PRO A 368 -6.72 -40.87 -23.34
N ALA A 369 -7.88 -40.34 -22.92
CA ALA A 369 -8.28 -38.94 -23.13
C ALA A 369 -7.75 -37.99 -22.04
N ARG A 370 -6.76 -38.42 -21.23
CA ARG A 370 -6.13 -37.65 -20.13
C ARG A 370 -7.09 -37.20 -19.03
N ARG A 371 -8.19 -37.94 -18.81
CA ARG A 371 -9.10 -37.69 -17.69
C ARG A 371 -8.66 -38.51 -16.47
N PRO A 372 -8.65 -37.95 -15.25
CA PRO A 372 -8.36 -38.72 -14.04
C PRO A 372 -9.31 -39.91 -13.89
N VAL A 373 -8.77 -41.09 -13.61
CA VAL A 373 -9.54 -42.31 -13.35
C VAL A 373 -9.28 -42.90 -11.97
N GLN A 374 -8.06 -42.75 -11.45
CA GLN A 374 -7.69 -43.20 -10.12
C GLN A 374 -6.54 -42.36 -9.58
N VAL A 375 -6.53 -42.12 -8.26
CA VAL A 375 -5.37 -41.58 -7.55
C VAL A 375 -4.82 -42.68 -6.63
N THR A 376 -3.51 -42.91 -6.66
CA THR A 376 -2.85 -43.90 -5.79
C THR A 376 -1.42 -43.51 -5.44
N GLN A 377 -0.94 -43.93 -4.27
CA GLN A 377 0.50 -43.94 -3.91
C GLN A 377 1.03 -45.38 -3.83
N ASP A 378 0.17 -46.37 -4.01
CA ASP A 378 0.48 -47.80 -4.00
C ASP A 378 0.00 -48.43 -5.32
N LEU A 379 0.90 -48.42 -6.30
CA LEU A 379 0.65 -48.97 -7.62
C LEU A 379 0.48 -50.49 -7.58
N ALA A 380 1.22 -51.17 -6.69
CA ALA A 380 1.14 -52.61 -6.54
C ALA A 380 -0.25 -53.05 -6.05
N ASN A 381 -0.80 -52.36 -5.04
CA ASN A 381 -2.16 -52.61 -4.57
C ASN A 381 -3.21 -52.23 -5.62
N PHE A 382 -2.99 -51.13 -6.36
CA PHE A 382 -3.88 -50.75 -7.47
C PHE A 382 -4.02 -51.88 -8.49
N TRP A 383 -2.91 -52.48 -8.94
CA TRP A 383 -2.95 -53.59 -9.89
C TRP A 383 -3.68 -54.81 -9.36
N ARG A 384 -3.46 -55.16 -8.08
CA ARG A 384 -4.05 -56.35 -7.46
C ARG A 384 -5.56 -56.23 -7.20
N SER A 385 -6.02 -55.04 -6.81
CA SER A 385 -7.37 -54.90 -6.24
C SER A 385 -8.29 -53.98 -7.04
N THR A 386 -7.77 -52.91 -7.66
CA THR A 386 -8.61 -51.83 -8.22
C THR A 386 -8.63 -51.84 -9.76
N TYR A 387 -7.56 -52.34 -10.40
CA TYR A 387 -7.44 -52.31 -11.86
C TYR A 387 -8.58 -53.02 -12.58
N SER A 388 -9.09 -54.14 -12.04
CA SER A 388 -10.14 -54.94 -12.69
C SER A 388 -11.45 -54.16 -12.88
N GLU A 389 -11.78 -53.28 -11.94
CA GLU A 389 -12.97 -52.41 -12.00
C GLU A 389 -12.74 -51.25 -12.97
N VAL A 390 -11.59 -50.57 -12.85
CA VAL A 390 -11.20 -49.46 -13.74
C VAL A 390 -11.12 -49.94 -15.20
N LYS A 391 -10.60 -51.15 -15.43
CA LYS A 391 -10.54 -51.80 -16.74
C LYS A 391 -11.94 -51.97 -17.35
N LYS A 392 -12.95 -52.38 -16.59
CA LYS A 392 -14.31 -52.59 -17.11
C LYS A 392 -14.90 -51.29 -17.66
N ASP A 393 -14.77 -50.19 -16.92
CA ASP A 393 -15.22 -48.87 -17.36
C ASP A 393 -14.41 -48.37 -18.58
N LEU A 394 -13.08 -48.48 -18.52
CA LEU A 394 -12.19 -48.03 -19.59
C LEU A 394 -12.37 -48.83 -20.88
N LYS A 395 -12.59 -50.14 -20.81
CA LYS A 395 -12.85 -50.99 -21.98
C LYS A 395 -14.17 -50.60 -22.67
N GLY A 396 -15.19 -50.23 -21.90
CA GLY A 396 -16.45 -49.73 -22.43
C GLY A 396 -16.31 -48.38 -23.14
N ARG A 397 -15.61 -47.42 -22.51
CA ARG A 397 -15.43 -46.06 -23.06
C ARG A 397 -14.38 -45.97 -24.18
N TYR A 398 -13.36 -46.83 -24.14
CA TYR A 398 -12.20 -46.80 -25.04
C TYR A 398 -11.90 -48.21 -25.61
N PRO A 399 -12.81 -48.81 -26.40
CA PRO A 399 -12.69 -50.21 -26.83
C PRO A 399 -11.54 -50.47 -27.81
N LYS A 400 -11.02 -49.44 -28.48
CA LYS A 400 -9.88 -49.54 -29.41
C LYS A 400 -8.52 -49.62 -28.72
N HIS A 401 -8.45 -49.35 -27.41
CA HIS A 401 -7.20 -49.36 -26.66
C HIS A 401 -6.92 -50.75 -26.07
N TYR A 402 -5.63 -51.04 -25.89
CA TYR A 402 -5.20 -52.30 -25.28
C TYR A 402 -5.39 -52.27 -23.76
N TRP A 403 -6.21 -53.21 -23.26
CA TRP A 403 -6.53 -53.38 -21.84
C TRP A 403 -6.23 -54.83 -21.41
N PRO A 404 -4.98 -55.14 -21.03
CA PRO A 404 -4.55 -56.51 -20.72
C PRO A 404 -5.27 -57.06 -19.49
N ASP A 405 -5.47 -58.38 -19.44
CA ASP A 405 -5.95 -59.07 -18.21
C ASP A 405 -4.89 -59.02 -17.11
N ASP A 406 -3.63 -59.22 -17.48
CA ASP A 406 -2.49 -59.03 -16.59
C ASP A 406 -1.67 -57.79 -16.97
N PRO A 407 -1.80 -56.67 -16.23
CA PRO A 407 -1.08 -55.43 -16.51
C PRO A 407 0.42 -55.48 -16.16
N LEU A 408 0.86 -56.47 -15.38
CA LEU A 408 2.26 -56.57 -14.92
C LEU A 408 3.18 -57.22 -15.95
N VAL A 409 2.64 -58.00 -16.89
CA VAL A 409 3.41 -58.61 -18.00
C VAL A 409 3.15 -57.94 -19.34
N ALA A 410 2.26 -56.96 -19.39
CA ALA A 410 1.87 -56.27 -20.61
C ALA A 410 2.91 -55.22 -21.04
N GLU A 411 3.14 -55.11 -22.34
CA GLU A 411 4.01 -54.06 -22.90
C GLU A 411 3.33 -52.69 -22.77
N ALA A 412 3.99 -51.75 -22.09
CA ALA A 412 3.53 -50.38 -22.00
C ALA A 412 3.57 -49.70 -23.37
N THR A 413 2.54 -48.90 -23.65
CA THR A 413 2.46 -48.17 -24.91
C THR A 413 1.92 -46.77 -24.72
N ALA A 414 2.57 -45.81 -25.37
CA ALA A 414 2.05 -44.45 -25.50
C ALA A 414 0.99 -44.33 -26.62
N ARG A 415 0.79 -45.38 -27.43
CA ARG A 415 -0.08 -45.41 -28.61
C ARG A 415 -1.41 -46.10 -28.30
N VAL A 416 -2.33 -46.08 -29.27
CA VAL A 416 -3.63 -46.76 -29.16
C VAL A 416 -3.45 -48.28 -29.06
N LYS A 417 -2.44 -48.84 -29.74
CA LYS A 417 -2.04 -50.25 -29.67
C LYS A 417 -0.51 -50.42 -29.52
N PRO A 418 -0.02 -51.50 -28.88
CA PRO A 418 1.39 -51.90 -28.90
C PRO A 418 1.93 -52.13 -30.33
N ARG A 419 3.26 -52.12 -30.50
CA ARG A 419 3.87 -52.46 -31.80
C ARG A 419 3.71 -53.96 -32.04
N GLY A 420 3.00 -54.35 -33.10
CA GLY A 420 2.82 -55.76 -33.50
C GLY A 420 1.43 -56.37 -33.21
N THR A 421 0.42 -55.56 -32.87
CA THR A 421 -0.97 -55.98 -32.55
C THR A 421 -2.05 -55.14 -33.23
#